data_AF-A0A1N7H5A1-F1
#
_entry.id   AF-A0A1N7H5A1-F1
#
_cell.length_a   1.000
_cell.length_b   1.000
_cell.length_c   1.000
_cell.angle_alpha   90.00
_cell.angle_beta   90.00
_cell.angle_gamma   90.00
#
_symmetry.space_group_name_H-M   'P 1'
#
loop_
_entity.id
_entity.type
_entity.pdbx_description
1 polymer ?
#
loop_
_entity_poly.entity_id
_entity_poly.type
_entity_poly.pdbx_seq_one_letter_code
_entity_poly.pdbx_strand_id
1 'polypeptide(L)'
;MTNPFNDLGTDADDGSDLTEEPPTTDDDSSRSEPEPTQTSSERARDDDAASTGPAFEYSAVRQRPLYARGETWDALEDELGITVTPELRRMGIRDDETREVHDALLKVALEHIDEVPDRLLETRRQS
;
A
#
# COMPACT_ATOMS: atom_id res chain seq x y z
N MET A 1 9.49 24.78 -33.39
CA MET A 1 9.22 23.51 -32.69
C MET A 1 8.07 22.81 -33.40
N THR A 2 8.34 21.64 -33.99
CA THR A 2 7.34 20.76 -34.63
C THR A 2 6.70 19.89 -33.55
N ASN A 3 5.37 19.76 -33.55
CA ASN A 3 4.64 18.99 -32.53
C ASN A 3 4.77 17.48 -32.82
N PRO A 4 5.23 16.64 -31.88
CA PRO A 4 5.63 15.25 -32.14
C PRO A 4 4.48 14.22 -32.09
N PHE A 5 3.22 14.64 -31.93
CA PHE A 5 2.06 13.75 -31.74
C PHE A 5 1.11 13.70 -32.96
N ASN A 6 1.54 14.17 -34.13
CA ASN A 6 0.70 14.28 -35.32
C ASN A 6 0.74 13.06 -36.27
N ASP A 7 1.38 11.95 -35.87
CA ASP A 7 1.63 10.77 -36.74
C ASP A 7 0.98 9.46 -36.25
N LEU A 8 0.10 9.51 -35.24
CA LEU A 8 -0.56 8.30 -34.70
C LEU A 8 -2.09 8.40 -34.78
N GLY A 9 -2.58 8.86 -35.92
CA GLY A 9 -3.99 8.79 -36.29
C GLY A 9 -4.16 8.06 -37.62
N THR A 10 -4.86 6.93 -37.57
CA THR A 10 -5.54 6.26 -38.69
C THR A 10 -4.68 5.31 -39.54
N ASP A 11 -4.73 4.03 -39.20
CA ASP A 11 -5.08 3.03 -40.20
C ASP A 11 -6.02 2.00 -39.56
N ALA A 12 -7.20 1.87 -40.15
CA ALA A 12 -8.26 0.98 -39.73
C ALA A 12 -8.49 -0.03 -40.85
N ASP A 13 -8.65 -1.29 -40.44
CA ASP A 13 -9.40 -2.35 -41.12
C ASP A 13 -8.70 -3.10 -42.29
N ASP A 14 -8.52 -4.42 -42.13
CA ASP A 14 -9.32 -5.45 -42.85
C ASP A 14 -8.66 -6.87 -42.87
N GLY A 15 -9.41 -7.87 -42.37
CA GLY A 15 -9.76 -9.11 -43.08
C GLY A 15 -8.77 -10.24 -43.45
N SER A 16 -8.88 -11.39 -42.74
CA SER A 16 -8.76 -12.81 -43.21
C SER A 16 -7.38 -13.32 -43.71
N ASP A 17 -6.96 -14.59 -43.74
CA ASP A 17 -7.29 -15.94 -43.24
C ASP A 17 -6.08 -16.83 -43.69
N LEU A 18 -5.92 -18.04 -43.13
CA LEU A 18 -5.11 -19.19 -43.60
C LEU A 18 -3.66 -19.44 -43.07
N THR A 19 -3.54 -20.56 -42.31
CA THR A 19 -2.48 -21.62 -42.29
C THR A 19 -1.04 -21.24 -41.83
N GLU A 20 -0.32 -21.95 -40.95
CA GLU A 20 -0.02 -23.39 -40.87
C GLU A 20 0.65 -23.71 -39.49
N GLU A 21 0.61 -24.98 -39.04
CA GLU A 21 1.07 -25.49 -37.73
C GLU A 21 2.61 -25.80 -37.68
N PRO A 22 3.21 -26.34 -36.58
CA PRO A 22 4.39 -25.80 -35.88
C PRO A 22 5.74 -26.49 -36.21
N PRO A 23 6.86 -26.05 -35.61
CA PRO A 23 7.82 -27.02 -35.10
C PRO A 23 8.28 -26.77 -33.65
N THR A 24 8.34 -27.89 -32.93
CA THR A 24 8.99 -28.14 -31.65
C THR A 24 10.52 -28.23 -31.79
N THR A 25 11.29 -27.61 -30.90
CA THR A 25 12.66 -28.02 -30.44
C THR A 25 12.93 -27.21 -29.16
N ASP A 26 12.82 -27.75 -27.94
CA ASP A 26 13.77 -28.59 -27.18
C ASP A 26 15.11 -27.91 -26.85
N ASP A 27 15.56 -28.13 -25.60
CA ASP A 27 16.88 -27.80 -25.02
C ASP A 27 17.19 -26.29 -24.74
N ASP A 28 17.74 -25.85 -23.61
CA ASP A 28 18.51 -26.50 -22.56
C ASP A 28 18.45 -25.69 -21.26
N SER A 29 18.32 -26.41 -20.14
CA SER A 29 18.49 -25.89 -18.79
C SER A 29 19.95 -25.99 -18.38
N SER A 30 20.61 -24.90 -17.97
CA SER A 30 21.76 -24.95 -17.04
C SER A 30 22.14 -23.54 -16.56
N ARG A 31 21.84 -23.20 -15.31
CA ARG A 31 22.73 -23.33 -14.13
C ARG A 31 23.67 -22.13 -13.95
N SER A 32 23.44 -21.34 -12.89
CA SER A 32 24.35 -21.25 -11.73
C SER A 32 23.85 -20.20 -10.72
N GLU A 33 23.35 -20.68 -9.58
CA GLU A 33 23.37 -19.95 -8.32
C GLU A 33 24.83 -19.84 -7.82
N PRO A 34 25.24 -18.69 -7.26
CA PRO A 34 26.38 -18.66 -6.35
C PRO A 34 25.93 -18.82 -4.89
N GLU A 35 26.51 -19.82 -4.22
CA GLU A 35 26.36 -20.15 -2.80
C GLU A 35 26.75 -19.00 -1.84
N PRO A 36 26.24 -19.01 -0.58
CA PRO A 36 26.53 -17.99 0.41
C PRO A 36 27.91 -18.20 1.07
N THR A 37 28.80 -17.22 0.92
CA THR A 37 30.06 -17.18 1.66
C THR A 37 29.79 -16.85 3.13
N GLN A 38 29.98 -17.85 4.00
CA GLN A 38 30.11 -17.64 5.44
C GLN A 38 31.46 -16.98 5.74
N THR A 39 31.44 -15.83 6.39
CA THR A 39 32.59 -15.30 7.14
C THR A 39 32.06 -14.75 8.45
N SER A 40 32.31 -15.51 9.53
CA SER A 40 32.22 -15.02 10.89
C SER A 40 33.37 -14.05 11.14
N SER A 41 33.05 -12.85 11.59
CA SER A 41 34.01 -12.02 12.31
C SER A 41 33.26 -11.24 13.38
N GLU A 42 33.40 -11.73 14.61
CA GLU A 42 33.01 -11.03 15.83
C GLU A 42 33.59 -9.62 15.83
N ARG A 43 32.70 -8.63 15.95
CA ARG A 43 33.04 -7.34 16.52
C ARG A 43 31.86 -6.91 17.36
N ALA A 44 31.95 -7.20 18.66
CA ALA A 44 31.13 -6.57 19.67
C ALA A 44 31.30 -5.05 19.54
N ARG A 45 30.29 -4.40 18.98
CA ARG A 45 30.07 -2.97 19.13
C ARG A 45 28.75 -2.83 19.85
N ASP A 46 28.87 -2.43 21.10
CA ASP A 46 27.83 -1.79 21.89
C ASP A 46 27.52 -0.46 21.19
N ASP A 47 26.73 -0.53 20.12
CA ASP A 47 26.13 0.61 19.45
C ASP A 47 24.63 0.47 19.68
N ASP A 48 24.15 1.14 20.72
CA ASP A 48 22.75 1.43 21.05
C ASP A 48 22.15 2.34 19.95
N ALA A 49 22.11 1.81 18.73
CA ALA A 49 21.58 2.42 17.52
C ALA A 49 20.58 1.46 16.83
N ALA A 50 20.03 0.51 17.60
CA ALA A 50 19.12 -0.54 17.13
C ALA A 50 17.67 -0.37 17.65
N SER A 51 17.19 0.87 17.80
CA SER A 51 15.74 1.16 17.91
C SER A 51 15.27 2.06 16.76
N THR A 52 15.80 1.83 15.57
CA THR A 52 15.45 2.58 14.34
C THR A 52 14.57 1.74 13.41
N GLY A 53 13.67 0.96 14.00
CA GLY A 53 12.60 0.22 13.34
C GLY A 53 11.42 0.09 14.31
N PRO A 54 10.20 -0.28 13.87
CA PRO A 54 9.05 -0.41 14.76
C PRO A 54 9.45 -1.26 15.97
N ALA A 55 9.29 -0.71 17.17
CA ALA A 55 9.85 -1.27 18.40
C ALA A 55 9.21 -2.61 18.85
N PHE A 56 8.27 -3.18 18.08
CA PHE A 56 7.45 -4.32 18.50
C PHE A 56 7.27 -5.41 17.43
N GLU A 57 7.35 -6.65 17.92
CA GLU A 57 7.09 -7.89 17.20
C GLU A 57 5.67 -7.98 16.62
N TYR A 58 5.48 -8.90 15.67
CA TYR A 58 4.20 -9.25 15.07
C TYR A 58 3.16 -9.66 16.14
N SER A 59 2.37 -8.69 16.59
CA SER A 59 1.19 -8.94 17.41
C SER A 59 0.03 -9.45 16.54
N ALA A 60 -0.86 -10.25 17.13
CA ALA A 60 -2.00 -10.83 16.42
C ALA A 60 -3.02 -9.74 16.03
N VAL A 61 -2.94 -9.25 14.80
CA VAL A 61 -3.87 -8.26 14.23
C VAL A 61 -5.10 -8.96 13.65
N ARG A 62 -6.29 -8.37 13.87
CA ARG A 62 -7.53 -8.80 13.21
C ARG A 62 -7.83 -7.87 12.03
N GLN A 63 -7.48 -8.31 10.82
CA GLN A 63 -7.84 -7.57 9.60
C GLN A 63 -9.33 -7.78 9.31
N ARG A 64 -10.11 -6.69 9.28
CA ARG A 64 -11.53 -6.72 8.89
C ARG A 64 -11.77 -5.61 7.86
N PRO A 65 -12.42 -5.90 6.72
CA PRO A 65 -12.74 -4.87 5.75
C PRO A 65 -13.77 -3.88 6.31
N LEU A 66 -13.60 -2.59 5.99
CA LEU A 66 -14.57 -1.53 6.28
C LEU A 66 -15.28 -1.13 4.98
N TYR A 67 -16.61 -1.05 5.02
CA TYR A 67 -17.45 -0.72 3.86
C TYR A 67 -17.93 0.74 3.94
N ALA A 68 -17.00 1.67 3.81
CA ALA A 68 -17.33 3.10 3.67
C ALA A 68 -17.70 3.43 2.22
N ARG A 69 -18.47 4.51 2.02
CA ARG A 69 -18.63 5.10 0.67
C ARG A 69 -17.31 5.74 0.25
N GLY A 70 -17.06 5.81 -1.07
CA GLY A 70 -15.85 6.40 -1.63
C GLY A 70 -15.58 7.81 -1.09
N GLU A 71 -16.60 8.69 -1.12
CA GLU A 71 -16.42 10.06 -0.62
C GLU A 71 -16.01 10.14 0.86
N THR A 72 -16.45 9.18 1.68
CA THR A 72 -16.11 9.13 3.10
C THR A 72 -14.71 8.57 3.33
N TRP A 73 -14.30 7.61 2.49
CA TRP A 73 -12.97 7.04 2.53
C TRP A 73 -11.91 8.07 2.13
N ASP A 74 -12.13 8.77 1.02
CA ASP A 74 -11.22 9.82 0.53
C ASP A 74 -11.06 10.95 1.56
N ALA A 75 -12.17 11.39 2.16
CA ALA A 75 -12.13 12.42 3.21
C ALA A 75 -11.34 11.98 4.45
N LEU A 76 -11.39 10.69 4.82
CA LEU A 76 -10.59 10.15 5.90
C LEU A 76 -9.10 10.14 5.55
N GLU A 77 -8.73 9.67 4.34
CA GLU A 77 -7.34 9.66 3.88
C GLU A 77 -6.73 11.08 3.85
N ASP A 78 -7.51 12.05 3.39
CA ASP A 78 -7.11 13.46 3.37
C ASP A 78 -6.84 13.98 4.79
N GLU A 79 -7.73 13.74 5.76
CA GLU A 79 -7.51 14.18 7.15
C GLU A 79 -6.31 13.47 7.80
N LEU A 80 -6.09 12.19 7.49
CA LEU A 80 -4.89 11.49 7.95
C LEU A 80 -3.61 12.10 7.37
N GLY A 81 -3.62 12.50 6.10
CA GLY A 81 -2.47 13.09 5.42
C GLY A 81 -2.21 14.56 5.78
N ILE A 82 -3.27 15.36 5.92
CA ILE A 82 -3.21 16.82 6.08
C ILE A 82 -3.15 17.22 7.56
N THR A 83 -3.90 16.51 8.42
CA THR A 83 -4.01 16.85 9.84
C THR A 83 -3.13 15.93 10.69
N VAL A 84 -3.38 14.61 10.64
CA VAL A 84 -2.72 13.68 11.57
C VAL A 84 -1.23 13.56 11.30
N THR A 85 -0.83 13.30 10.05
CA THR A 85 0.58 13.07 9.70
C THR A 85 1.46 14.27 10.07
N PRO A 86 1.13 15.53 9.75
CA PRO A 86 1.95 16.68 10.14
C PRO A 86 2.03 16.91 11.65
N GLU A 87 0.97 16.60 12.41
CA GLU A 87 1.02 16.64 13.88
C GLU A 87 1.99 15.60 14.44
N LEU A 88 1.91 14.34 13.96
CA LEU A 88 2.85 13.28 14.34
C LEU A 88 4.29 13.69 14.05
N ARG A 89 4.55 14.28 12.88
CA ARG A 89 5.87 14.79 12.52
C ARG A 89 6.34 15.92 13.45
N ARG A 90 5.44 16.80 13.89
CA ARG A 90 5.74 17.85 14.89
C ARG A 90 6.04 17.27 16.27
N MET A 91 5.41 16.14 16.62
CA MET A 91 5.71 15.37 17.84
C MET A 91 7.01 14.54 17.73
N GLY A 92 7.67 14.56 16.56
CA GLY A 92 8.91 13.81 16.32
C GLY A 92 8.71 12.38 15.86
N ILE A 93 7.46 11.93 15.68
CA ILE A 93 7.11 10.59 15.21
C ILE A 93 7.20 10.57 13.68
N ARG A 94 8.03 9.69 13.12
CA ARG A 94 8.34 9.62 11.67
C ARG A 94 8.03 8.28 11.02
N ASP A 95 8.04 7.25 11.83
CA ASP A 95 7.85 5.84 11.52
C ASP A 95 6.45 5.38 11.95
N ASP A 96 5.43 6.19 11.66
CA ASP A 96 4.05 5.82 11.92
C ASP A 96 3.64 4.65 11.03
N GLU A 97 3.22 3.56 11.67
CA GLU A 97 2.70 2.42 10.93
C GLU A 97 1.19 2.54 10.78
N THR A 98 0.68 2.25 9.58
CA THR A 98 -0.75 2.32 9.26
C THR A 98 -1.61 1.57 10.29
N ARG A 99 -1.10 0.47 10.88
CA ARG A 99 -1.81 -0.27 11.93
C ARG A 99 -1.99 0.52 13.22
N GLU A 100 -0.99 1.29 13.64
CA GLU A 100 -1.05 2.09 14.86
C GLU A 100 -2.00 3.26 14.68
N VAL A 101 -1.96 3.89 13.50
CA VAL A 101 -2.90 4.96 13.14
C VAL A 101 -4.33 4.45 13.13
N HIS A 102 -4.59 3.28 12.50
CA HIS A 102 -5.93 2.68 12.50
C HIS A 102 -6.40 2.27 13.89
N ASP A 103 -5.52 1.73 14.75
CA ASP A 103 -5.88 1.38 16.13
C ASP A 103 -6.22 2.63 16.96
N ALA A 104 -5.44 3.71 16.82
CA ALA A 104 -5.73 4.99 17.45
C ALA A 104 -7.06 5.58 16.94
N LEU A 105 -7.32 5.52 15.64
CA LEU A 105 -8.59 5.98 15.04
C LEU A 105 -9.78 5.19 15.60
N LEU A 106 -9.66 3.87 15.73
CA LEU A 106 -10.71 3.03 16.33
C LEU A 106 -10.94 3.35 17.81
N LYS A 107 -9.89 3.65 18.58
CA LYS A 107 -10.04 4.10 19.98
C LYS A 107 -10.84 5.40 20.07
N VAL A 108 -10.54 6.39 19.23
CA VAL A 108 -11.33 7.64 19.15
C VAL A 108 -12.77 7.34 18.75
N ALA A 109 -13.00 6.48 17.75
CA ALA A 109 -14.35 6.10 17.34
C ALA A 109 -15.15 5.39 18.46
N LEU A 110 -14.47 4.61 19.31
CA LEU A 110 -15.09 3.97 20.49
C LEU A 110 -15.45 4.98 21.58
N GLU A 111 -14.68 6.06 21.73
CA GLU A 111 -14.99 7.15 22.68
C GLU A 111 -16.24 7.94 22.25
N HIS A 112 -16.51 8.01 20.95
CA HIS A 112 -17.67 8.71 20.36
C HIS A 112 -18.74 7.76 19.79
N ILE A 113 -18.79 6.52 20.29
CA ILE A 113 -19.64 5.47 19.69
C ILE A 113 -21.14 5.77 19.81
N ASP A 114 -21.52 6.58 20.80
CA ASP A 114 -22.88 7.03 21.06
C ASP A 114 -23.41 7.98 19.96
N GLU A 115 -22.54 8.62 19.19
CA GLU A 115 -22.93 9.47 18.06
C GLU A 115 -23.36 8.65 16.82
N VAL A 116 -22.96 7.37 16.72
CA VAL A 116 -23.17 6.55 15.51
C VAL A 116 -24.65 6.41 15.10
N PRO A 117 -25.61 6.14 16.01
CA PRO A 117 -27.03 6.07 15.64
C PRO A 117 -27.55 7.36 15.01
N ASP A 118 -27.11 8.51 15.52
CA ASP A 118 -27.53 9.82 15.01
C ASP A 118 -26.95 10.09 13.62
N ARG A 119 -25.65 9.81 13.43
CA ARG A 119 -25.01 9.91 12.10
C ARG A 119 -25.69 9.00 11.09
N LEU A 120 -26.03 7.77 11.48
CA LEU A 120 -26.72 6.82 10.59
C LEU A 120 -28.13 7.33 10.21
N LEU A 121 -28.88 7.87 11.16
CA LEU A 121 -30.18 8.47 10.88
C LEU A 121 -30.07 9.67 9.93
N GLU A 122 -29.06 10.51 10.11
CA GLU A 122 -28.79 11.64 9.23
C GLU A 122 -28.47 11.18 7.80
N THR A 123 -27.55 10.22 7.63
CA THR A 123 -27.20 9.67 6.31
C THR A 123 -28.41 9.08 5.60
N ARG A 124 -29.32 8.42 6.32
CA ARG A 124 -30.57 7.88 5.75
C ARG A 124 -31.56 8.95 5.32
N ARG A 125 -31.54 10.13 5.92
CA ARG A 125 -32.40 11.26 5.52
C ARG A 125 -31.85 11.99 4.29
N GLN A 126 -30.55 11.93 4.08
CA GLN A 126 -29.84 12.57 2.97
C GLN A 126 -29.66 11.67 1.74
N SER A 127 -29.93 10.37 1.87
CA SER A 127 -29.94 9.39 0.77
C SER A 127 -31.32 9.33 0.12
#